data_AF-A0ABD5TL51-F1
#
_entry.id   AF-A0ABD5TL51-F1
#
_cell.length_a   1.000
_cell.length_b   1.000
_cell.length_c   1.000
_cell.angle_alpha   90.00
_cell.angle_beta   90.00
_cell.angle_gamma   90.00
#
_symmetry.space_group_name_H-M   'P 1'
#
loop_
_entity.id
_entity.type
_entity.pdbx_description
1 polymer ?
#
loop_
_entity_poly.entity_id
_entity_poly.type
_entity_poly.pdbx_seq_one_letter_code
_entity_poly.pdbx_strand_id
1 'polypeptide(L)'
;MSTFTIKQGDTSPALEATLRDGSGLPIDLTDATVELRVRDEHGEVHINSSAFVEPEEDGVVVYEWKPEDTARPGIFRGEWHVTFEDGSVETFPNSGYLSIYVVDGIGV
;
A
#
# COMPACT_ATOMS: atom_id res chain seq x y z
N MET A 1 -5.51 3.85 -12.29
CA MET A 1 -5.77 2.80 -11.29
C MET A 1 -4.57 1.89 -11.27
N SER A 2 -3.92 1.73 -10.12
CA SER A 2 -2.75 0.86 -9.97
C SER A 2 -3.20 -0.50 -9.45
N THR A 3 -2.69 -1.56 -10.08
CA THR A 3 -3.00 -2.94 -9.75
C THR A 3 -1.74 -3.66 -9.31
N PHE A 4 -1.82 -4.33 -8.16
CA PHE A 4 -0.77 -5.20 -7.65
C PHE A 4 -1.27 -6.64 -7.58
N THR A 5 -0.42 -7.61 -7.90
CA THR A 5 -0.79 -9.03 -7.89
C THR A 5 0.30 -9.83 -7.21
N ILE A 6 -0.10 -10.69 -6.27
CA ILE A 6 0.79 -11.56 -5.50
C ILE A 6 0.15 -12.93 -5.31
N LYS A 7 0.96 -13.97 -5.16
CA LYS A 7 0.43 -15.31 -4.87
C LYS A 7 0.13 -15.45 -3.37
N GLN A 8 -0.82 -16.33 -3.08
CA GLN A 8 -1.14 -16.68 -1.70
C GLN A 8 0.10 -17.20 -0.97
N GLY A 9 0.41 -16.59 0.18
CA GLY A 9 1.55 -16.96 1.02
C GLY A 9 2.89 -16.36 0.59
N ASP A 10 2.96 -15.69 -0.56
CA ASP A 10 4.18 -14.99 -0.98
C ASP A 10 4.35 -13.71 -0.15
N THR A 11 5.61 -13.38 0.13
CA THR A 11 6.02 -12.12 0.77
C THR A 11 6.79 -11.19 -0.18
N SER A 12 6.89 -11.55 -1.47
CA SER A 12 7.63 -10.82 -2.48
C SER A 12 6.92 -10.83 -3.84
N PRO A 13 7.04 -9.79 -4.68
CA PRO A 13 7.76 -8.53 -4.39
C PRO A 13 7.05 -7.66 -3.36
N ALA A 14 7.74 -6.69 -2.77
CA ALA A 14 7.10 -5.68 -1.91
C ALA A 14 6.11 -4.83 -2.72
N LEU A 15 5.13 -4.23 -2.04
CA LEU A 15 4.25 -3.25 -2.65
C LEU A 15 4.91 -1.88 -2.60
N GLU A 16 5.26 -1.36 -3.77
CA GLU A 16 5.89 -0.05 -3.92
C GLU A 16 4.96 0.93 -4.64
N ALA A 17 4.98 2.20 -4.24
CA ALA A 17 4.30 3.27 -4.96
C ALA A 17 5.04 4.60 -4.80
N THR A 18 5.03 5.43 -5.85
CA THR A 18 5.39 6.85 -5.76
C THR A 18 4.14 7.70 -5.51
N LEU A 19 4.05 8.33 -4.35
CA LEU A 19 3.01 9.28 -3.98
C LEU A 19 3.29 10.63 -4.64
N ARG A 20 2.27 11.22 -5.26
CA ARG A 20 2.39 12.42 -6.09
C ARG A 20 1.30 13.42 -5.76
N ASP A 21 1.65 14.70 -5.86
CA ASP A 21 0.72 15.82 -5.67
C ASP A 21 -0.26 15.98 -6.84
N GLY A 22 -1.14 16.97 -6.76
CA GLY A 22 -2.09 17.30 -7.83
C GLY A 22 -1.45 17.77 -9.14
N SER A 23 -0.15 18.10 -9.15
CA SER A 23 0.63 18.45 -10.34
C SER A 23 1.38 17.26 -10.93
N GLY A 24 1.38 16.10 -10.25
CA GLY A 24 2.07 14.88 -10.64
C GLY A 24 3.52 14.81 -10.18
N LEU A 25 3.99 15.74 -9.34
CA LEU A 25 5.33 15.70 -8.75
C LEU A 25 5.33 14.80 -7.52
N PRO A 26 6.41 14.04 -7.25
CA PRO A 26 6.55 13.30 -6.00
C PRO A 26 6.43 14.24 -4.81
N ILE A 27 5.72 13.79 -3.77
CA ILE A 27 5.57 14.56 -2.54
C ILE A 27 6.77 14.34 -1.63
N ASP A 28 7.11 15.37 -0.85
CA ASP A 28 8.08 15.23 0.24
C ASP A 28 7.45 14.42 1.38
N LEU A 29 8.14 13.34 1.77
CA LEU A 29 7.75 12.44 2.86
C LEU A 29 8.73 12.51 4.03
N THR A 30 9.61 13.52 4.06
CA THR A 30 10.54 13.74 5.17
C THR A 30 9.77 13.82 6.49
N ASP A 31 10.20 13.02 7.46
CA ASP A 31 9.59 12.88 8.80
C ASP A 31 8.10 12.48 8.81
N ALA A 32 7.53 12.07 7.67
CA ALA A 32 6.18 11.57 7.58
C ALA A 32 6.07 10.13 8.08
N THR A 33 4.90 9.77 8.60
CA THR A 33 4.54 8.38 8.91
C THR A 33 3.54 7.88 7.88
N VAL A 34 3.75 6.65 7.40
CA VAL A 34 2.90 6.04 6.37
C VAL A 34 2.34 4.71 6.88
N GLU A 35 1.06 4.50 6.67
CA GLU A 35 0.38 3.22 6.89
C GLU A 35 -0.21 2.70 5.58
N LEU A 36 -0.05 1.40 5.32
CA LEU A 36 -0.87 0.71 4.34
C LEU A 36 -2.19 0.29 5.01
N ARG A 37 -3.30 0.76 4.46
CA ARG A 37 -4.66 0.38 4.89
C ARG A 37 -5.33 -0.40 3.78
N VAL A 38 -5.71 -1.65 4.05
CA VAL A 38 -6.33 -2.55 3.09
C VAL A 38 -7.62 -3.11 3.67
N ARG A 39 -8.65 -3.19 2.83
CA ARG A 39 -9.91 -3.86 3.14
C ARG A 39 -10.37 -4.77 2.01
N ASP A 40 -11.20 -5.73 2.35
CA ASP A 40 -11.85 -6.59 1.37
C ASP A 40 -13.03 -5.88 0.67
N GLU A 41 -13.72 -6.61 -0.21
CA GLU A 41 -14.88 -6.07 -0.94
C GLU A 41 -16.11 -5.80 -0.06
N HIS A 42 -16.18 -6.39 1.14
CA HIS A 42 -17.24 -6.18 2.12
C HIS A 42 -16.93 -5.04 3.10
N GLY A 43 -15.71 -4.50 3.04
CA GLY A 43 -15.24 -3.42 3.91
C GLY A 43 -14.60 -3.90 5.22
N GLU A 44 -14.34 -5.20 5.37
CA GLU A 44 -13.57 -5.74 6.49
C GLU A 44 -12.11 -5.30 6.39
N VAL A 45 -11.56 -4.77 7.49
CA VAL A 45 -10.14 -4.38 7.55
C VAL A 45 -9.28 -5.64 7.44
N HIS A 46 -8.43 -5.66 6.42
CA HIS A 46 -7.47 -6.73 6.20
C HIS A 46 -6.08 -6.37 6.69
N ILE A 47 -5.62 -5.16 6.38
CA ILE A 47 -4.31 -4.63 6.80
C ILE A 47 -4.51 -3.21 7.32
N ASN A 48 -3.87 -2.91 8.44
CA ASN A 48 -3.65 -1.55 8.91
C ASN A 48 -2.29 -1.57 9.62
N SER A 49 -1.24 -1.24 8.88
CA SER A 49 0.15 -1.44 9.34
C SER A 49 1.09 -0.41 8.74
N SER A 50 2.14 -0.08 9.48
CA SER A 50 3.18 0.85 9.05
C SER A 50 3.86 0.38 7.77
N ALA A 51 4.12 1.31 6.87
CA ALA A 51 4.93 1.14 5.68
C ALA A 51 6.25 1.92 5.82
N PHE A 52 7.24 1.54 5.02
CA PHE A 52 8.52 2.23 4.93
C PHE A 52 8.45 3.38 3.91
N VAL A 53 9.18 4.46 4.19
CA VAL A 53 9.41 5.57 3.26
C VAL A 53 10.85 5.44 2.78
N GLU A 54 11.05 5.41 1.47
CA GLU A 54 12.39 5.27 0.88
C GLU A 54 13.17 6.60 1.03
N PRO A 55 14.29 6.64 1.79
CA PRO A 55 15.02 7.87 2.02
C PRO A 55 15.78 8.41 0.80
N GLU A 56 16.08 7.57 -0.19
CA GLU A 56 16.84 7.97 -1.38
C GLU A 56 15.95 8.43 -2.54
N GLU A 57 14.63 8.20 -2.47
CA GLU A 57 13.67 8.51 -3.54
C GLU A 57 12.41 9.23 -3.01
N ASP A 58 12.26 10.49 -3.40
CA ASP A 58 11.12 11.31 -2.99
C ASP A 58 9.77 10.64 -3.32
N GLY A 59 8.87 10.67 -2.35
CA GLY A 59 7.51 10.16 -2.49
C GLY A 59 7.40 8.65 -2.58
N VAL A 60 8.48 7.87 -2.49
CA VAL A 60 8.42 6.41 -2.60
C VAL A 60 8.09 5.77 -1.25
N VAL A 61 7.06 4.93 -1.26
CA VAL A 61 6.62 4.14 -0.10
C VAL A 61 6.65 2.65 -0.43
N VAL A 62 7.06 1.85 0.55
CA VAL A 62 7.26 0.40 0.42
C VAL A 62 6.54 -0.31 1.56
N TYR A 63 5.71 -1.29 1.23
CA TYR A 63 5.15 -2.23 2.19
C TYR A 63 5.69 -3.63 1.94
N GLU A 64 6.40 -4.16 2.93
CA GLU A 64 6.85 -5.55 2.94
C GLU A 64 5.73 -6.45 3.48
N TRP A 65 5.33 -7.42 2.65
CA TRP A 65 4.26 -8.34 2.96
C TRP A 65 4.65 -9.31 4.08
N LYS A 66 3.70 -9.59 4.96
CA LYS A 66 3.78 -10.72 5.89
C LYS A 66 2.99 -11.91 5.34
N PRO A 67 3.33 -13.16 5.69
CA PRO A 67 2.60 -14.34 5.23
C PRO A 67 1.09 -14.28 5.51
N GLU A 68 0.67 -13.66 6.61
CA GLU A 68 -0.74 -13.45 6.96
C GLU A 68 -1.48 -12.47 6.05
N ASP A 69 -0.75 -11.51 5.46
CA ASP A 69 -1.32 -10.48 4.57
C ASP A 69 -1.76 -11.09 3.23
N THR A 70 -1.11 -12.16 2.79
CA THR A 70 -1.41 -12.86 1.53
C THR A 70 -1.99 -14.25 1.77
N ALA A 71 -2.39 -14.59 3.00
CA ALA A 71 -2.89 -15.92 3.34
C ALA A 71 -4.26 -16.26 2.71
N ARG A 72 -5.05 -15.24 2.34
CA ARG A 72 -6.40 -15.41 1.78
C ARG A 72 -6.45 -14.90 0.34
N PRO A 73 -6.71 -15.77 -0.67
CA PRO A 73 -6.96 -15.31 -2.03
C PRO A 73 -8.18 -14.40 -2.09
N GLY A 74 -8.13 -13.36 -2.93
CA GLY A 74 -9.21 -12.39 -3.05
C GLY A 74 -8.79 -11.09 -3.72
N ILE A 75 -9.76 -10.20 -3.86
CA ILE A 75 -9.58 -8.83 -4.34
C ILE A 75 -9.70 -7.91 -3.12
N PHE A 76 -8.71 -7.03 -2.98
CA PHE A 76 -8.65 -6.07 -1.89
C PHE A 76 -8.45 -4.66 -2.43
N ARG A 77 -8.86 -3.68 -1.63
CA ARG A 77 -8.67 -2.26 -1.91
C ARG A 77 -7.74 -1.66 -0.87
N GLY A 78 -6.67 -1.03 -1.34
CA GLY A 78 -5.63 -0.45 -0.52
C GLY A 78 -5.50 1.06 -0.70
N GLU A 79 -5.08 1.73 0.37
CA GLU A 79 -4.72 3.15 0.39
C GLU A 79 -3.48 3.34 1.27
N TRP A 80 -2.64 4.30 0.90
CA TRP A 80 -1.57 4.81 1.73
C TRP A 80 -2.10 5.97 2.56
N HIS A 81 -2.05 5.83 3.87
CA HIS A 81 -2.42 6.89 4.80
C HIS A 81 -1.17 7.56 5.32
N VAL A 82 -0.98 8.82 4.96
CA VAL A 82 0.21 9.60 5.30
C VAL A 82 -0.17 10.61 6.39
N THR A 83 0.59 10.64 7.47
CA THR A 83 0.58 11.74 8.44
C THR A 83 1.90 12.47 8.34
N PHE A 84 1.86 13.74 7.93
CA PHE A 84 3.03 14.60 7.75
C PHE A 84 3.57 15.13 9.09
N GLU A 85 4.77 15.71 9.07
CA GLU A 85 5.43 16.29 10.25
C GLU A 85 4.53 17.33 10.96
N ASP A 86 3.80 18.14 10.19
CA ASP A 86 2.89 19.17 10.71
C ASP A 86 1.58 18.60 11.29
N GLY A 87 1.40 17.29 11.25
CA GLY A 87 0.21 16.57 11.70
C GLY A 87 -0.95 16.56 10.72
N SER A 88 -0.80 17.18 9.54
CA SER A 88 -1.77 17.04 8.46
C SER A 88 -1.77 15.61 7.92
N VAL A 89 -2.91 15.20 7.36
CA VAL A 89 -3.13 13.84 6.89
C VAL A 89 -3.62 13.88 5.45
N GLU A 90 -2.99 13.08 4.59
CA GLU A 90 -3.42 12.85 3.22
C GLU A 90 -3.49 11.34 2.94
N THR A 91 -4.37 10.94 2.02
CA THR A 91 -4.59 9.53 1.68
C THR A 91 -4.46 9.35 0.17
N PHE A 92 -3.65 8.37 -0.22
CA PHE A 92 -3.33 8.09 -1.62
C PHE A 92 -3.76 6.68 -2.03
N PRO A 93 -4.26 6.49 -3.25
CA PRO A 93 -4.54 7.52 -4.26
C PRO A 93 -5.70 8.46 -3.87
N ASN A 94 -5.58 9.76 -4.14
CA ASN A 94 -6.60 10.76 -3.80
C ASN A 94 -7.92 10.63 -4.61
N SER A 95 -7.91 9.88 -5.71
CA SER A 95 -9.03 9.74 -6.65
C SER A 95 -9.54 8.29 -6.77
N GLY A 96 -9.14 7.40 -5.86
CA GLY A 96 -9.53 5.99 -5.88
C GLY A 96 -8.77 5.16 -4.85
N TYR A 97 -8.41 3.94 -5.22
CA TYR A 97 -7.69 2.99 -4.38
C TYR A 97 -6.75 2.13 -5.22
N LEU A 98 -5.78 1.52 -4.56
CA LEU A 98 -4.98 0.41 -5.10
C LEU A 98 -5.87 -0.83 -5.18
N SER A 99 -5.81 -1.56 -6.29
CA SER A 99 -6.43 -2.88 -6.38
C SER A 99 -5.36 -3.95 -6.16
N ILE A 100 -5.50 -4.73 -5.09
CA ILE A 100 -4.56 -5.78 -4.70
C ILE A 100 -5.22 -7.13 -4.94
N TYR A 101 -4.58 -7.97 -5.75
CA TYR A 101 -5.06 -9.29 -6.09
C TYR A 101 -4.17 -10.34 -5.45
N VAL A 102 -4.70 -11.07 -4.47
CA VAL A 102 -4.05 -12.26 -3.93
C VAL A 102 -4.59 -13.45 -4.69
N VAL A 103 -3.76 -14.09 -5.50
CA VAL A 103 -4.16 -15.20 -6.37
C VAL A 103 -3.76 -16.51 -5.72
N ASP A 104 -4.66 -17.49 -5.76
CA ASP A 104 -4.41 -18.84 -5.24
C ASP A 104 -3.06 -19.40 -5.73
N GLY A 105 -2.32 -19.97 -4.77
CA GLY A 105 -1.07 -20.65 -5.03
C GLY A 105 -1.35 -22.04 -5.58
N ILE A 106 -0.75 -22.39 -6.72
CA ILE A 106 -0.80 -23.78 -7.20
C ILE A 106 0.28 -24.52 -6.40
N GLY A 107 -0.05 -24.89 -5.16
CA GLY A 107 0.86 -25.62 -4.30
C GLY A 107 1.33 -26.90 -4.99
N VAL A 108 2.64 -27.02 -5.22
CA VAL A 108 3.33 -28.28 -5.53
C VAL A 108 4.22 -28.67 -4.37
#